data_AF-A0A3M1BGJ9-F1
#
_entry.id   AF-A0A3M1BGJ9-F1
#
_cell.length_a   1.000
_cell.length_b   1.000
_cell.length_c   1.000
_cell.angle_alpha   90.00
_cell.angle_beta   90.00
_cell.angle_gamma   90.00
#
_symmetry.space_group_name_H-M   'P 1'
#
loop_
_entity.id
_entity.type
_entity.pdbx_description
1 polymer ?
#
loop_
_entity_poly.entity_id
_entity_poly.type
_entity_poly.pdbx_seq_one_letter_code
_entity_poly.pdbx_strand_id
1 'polypeptide(L)'
;MQKNIPLVLLLPLVMLLLAWPVMAAPPPQAADFATPTPGPDGRIIYIVQPGDSLWRIAALTGIDLETLRAMNNLGPDDVITPGDEIFLGVGGPAATPQGGAAATLTPTPSGPTPTVAVGYGVLCVILYNDINGDSMRQEEEPFIPQGVISITRADGGFSLEHETLSGLEHFCTEEIEEGEYTVTAALPEGFNPTTALTSTVHLNPGDTAYLDFGAQASAKVIAETPVPEGTGRSPLLGIAGGALLLAGIALAVYAVLLRRG
;
A
#
# COMPACT_ATOMS: atom_id res chain seq x y z
N MET A 1 16.56 35.23 57.63
CA MET A 1 16.15 33.89 58.12
C MET A 1 15.34 33.22 57.01
N GLN A 2 16.01 32.42 56.17
CA GLN A 2 15.41 31.79 54.99
C GLN A 2 15.20 30.30 55.32
N LYS A 3 13.94 29.87 55.32
CA LYS A 3 13.51 28.56 55.82
C LYS A 3 13.56 27.57 54.66
N ASN A 4 14.66 26.85 54.54
CA ASN A 4 14.89 25.89 53.46
C ASN A 4 14.06 24.63 53.76
N ILE A 5 12.94 24.49 53.06
CA ILE A 5 12.12 23.27 53.09
C ILE A 5 12.92 22.18 52.37
N PRO A 6 13.25 21.05 53.02
CA PRO A 6 14.07 20.02 52.41
C PRO A 6 13.29 19.34 51.27
N LEU A 7 13.87 19.43 50.07
CA LEU A 7 13.42 18.85 48.79
C LEU A 7 13.13 17.33 48.85
N VAL A 8 13.56 16.65 49.92
CA VAL A 8 13.40 15.21 50.15
C VAL A 8 11.93 14.82 50.48
N LEU A 9 11.09 15.76 50.89
CA LEU A 9 9.68 15.49 51.23
C LEU A 9 8.69 15.59 50.05
N LEU A 10 9.12 16.06 48.88
CA LEU A 10 8.27 16.22 47.69
C LEU A 10 8.15 14.94 46.84
N LEU A 11 9.13 14.05 46.90
CA LEU A 11 9.16 12.82 46.08
C LEU A 11 8.08 11.78 46.42
N PRO A 12 7.76 11.46 47.69
CA PRO A 12 6.70 10.47 47.98
C PRO A 12 5.29 11.02 47.72
N LEU A 13 5.10 12.34 47.69
CA LEU A 13 3.80 12.97 47.41
C LEU A 13 3.47 12.93 45.92
N VAL A 14 4.45 13.07 45.03
CA VAL A 14 4.27 12.94 43.58
C VAL A 14 3.98 11.48 43.19
N MET A 15 4.59 10.52 43.88
CA MET A 15 4.35 9.09 43.60
C MET A 15 2.94 8.63 44.02
N LEU A 16 2.30 9.31 44.99
CA LEU A 16 0.94 8.99 45.43
C LEU A 16 -0.15 9.54 44.49
N LEU A 17 0.17 10.53 43.64
CA LEU A 17 -0.74 11.08 42.62
C LEU A 17 -0.82 10.22 41.34
N LEU A 18 0.06 9.22 41.19
CA LEU A 18 0.08 8.29 40.04
C LEU A 18 -0.67 6.97 40.32
N ALA A 19 -1.28 6.82 41.49
CA ALA A 19 -1.98 5.60 41.92
C ALA A 19 -3.51 5.68 41.73
N TRP A 20 -4.01 6.57 40.86
CA TRP A 20 -5.42 6.51 40.47
C TRP A 20 -5.63 5.32 39.54
N PRO A 21 -6.63 4.46 39.79
CA PRO A 21 -7.00 3.45 38.82
C PRO A 21 -7.45 4.20 37.56
N VAL A 22 -6.74 3.98 36.46
CA VAL A 22 -7.26 4.30 35.14
C VAL A 22 -8.54 3.46 35.01
N MET A 23 -9.70 4.11 35.17
CA MET A 23 -10.96 3.52 34.75
C MET A 23 -10.79 3.25 33.26
N ALA A 24 -10.61 1.98 32.91
CA ALA A 24 -10.63 1.55 31.53
C ALA A 24 -11.93 2.09 30.93
N ALA A 25 -11.81 2.81 29.82
CA ALA A 25 -12.98 3.20 29.05
C ALA A 25 -13.81 1.92 28.80
N PRO A 26 -15.15 1.98 28.92
CA PRO A 26 -16.00 0.87 28.54
C PRO A 26 -15.55 0.36 27.16
N PRO A 27 -15.40 -0.96 26.96
CA PRO A 27 -15.08 -1.48 25.63
C PRO A 27 -16.08 -0.87 24.64
N PRO A 28 -15.63 -0.38 23.46
CA PRO A 28 -16.55 0.12 22.45
C PRO A 28 -17.57 -0.99 22.19
N GLN A 29 -18.81 -0.73 22.58
CA GLN A 29 -19.89 -1.67 22.33
C GLN A 29 -20.02 -1.74 20.81
N ALA A 30 -19.68 -2.89 20.24
CA ALA A 30 -19.99 -3.18 18.86
C ALA A 30 -21.52 -3.07 18.73
N ALA A 31 -21.99 -1.97 18.14
CA ALA A 31 -23.38 -1.87 17.77
C ALA A 31 -23.60 -2.93 16.69
N ASP A 32 -24.56 -3.82 16.92
CA ASP A 32 -25.04 -4.74 15.90
C ASP A 32 -25.64 -3.89 14.78
N PHE A 33 -24.83 -3.54 13.79
CA PHE A 33 -25.30 -2.82 12.62
C PHE A 33 -26.09 -3.80 11.76
N ALA A 34 -27.41 -3.70 11.84
CA ALA A 34 -28.28 -4.38 10.90
C ALA A 34 -28.00 -3.81 9.50
N THR A 35 -27.31 -4.57 8.66
CA THR A 35 -27.16 -4.21 7.25
C THR A 35 -28.56 -4.19 6.66
N PRO A 36 -29.02 -3.04 6.13
CA PRO A 36 -30.40 -2.90 5.69
C PRO A 36 -30.61 -3.82 4.49
N THR A 37 -31.34 -4.91 4.73
CA THR A 37 -31.70 -5.89 3.71
C THR A 37 -32.95 -5.37 2.99
N PRO A 38 -33.02 -5.46 1.64
CA PRO A 38 -34.19 -5.00 0.90
C PRO A 38 -35.49 -5.63 1.43
N GLY A 39 -36.50 -4.80 1.66
CA GLY A 39 -37.85 -5.24 2.01
C GLY A 39 -38.52 -6.02 0.87
N PRO A 40 -39.70 -6.60 1.11
CA PRO A 40 -40.47 -7.33 0.08
C PRO A 40 -40.84 -6.47 -1.15
N ASP A 41 -40.85 -5.15 -0.98
CA ASP A 41 -41.06 -4.13 -2.01
C ASP A 41 -39.76 -3.68 -2.69
N GLY A 42 -38.63 -4.31 -2.33
CA GLY A 42 -37.29 -3.97 -2.81
C GLY A 42 -36.71 -2.71 -2.17
N ARG A 43 -37.43 -2.01 -1.28
CA ARG A 43 -36.91 -0.78 -0.66
C ARG A 43 -35.93 -1.11 0.45
N ILE A 44 -34.80 -0.42 0.45
CA ILE A 44 -33.78 -0.49 1.50
C ILE A 44 -34.02 0.70 2.43
N ILE A 45 -34.43 0.39 3.66
CA ILE A 45 -34.70 1.37 4.71
C ILE A 45 -33.72 1.14 5.85
N TYR A 46 -33.09 2.21 6.31
CA TYR A 46 -32.27 2.23 7.50
C TYR A 46 -33.03 2.92 8.63
N ILE A 47 -33.12 2.27 9.78
CA ILE A 47 -33.74 2.86 10.98
C ILE A 47 -32.61 3.49 11.80
N VAL A 48 -32.67 4.81 11.96
CA VAL A 48 -31.66 5.62 12.65
C VAL A 48 -31.46 5.11 14.09
N GLN A 49 -30.22 4.85 14.47
CA GLN A 49 -29.89 4.40 15.83
C GLN A 49 -29.47 5.58 16.73
N PRO A 50 -29.51 5.43 18.07
CA PRO A 50 -28.99 6.43 18.99
C PRO A 50 -27.54 6.81 18.68
N GLY A 51 -27.30 8.09 18.39
CA GLY A 51 -25.98 8.62 18.06
C GLY A 51 -25.61 8.60 16.58
N ASP A 52 -26.52 8.17 15.71
CA ASP A 52 -26.35 8.31 14.27
C ASP A 52 -26.55 9.76 13.81
N SER A 53 -25.85 10.10 12.72
CA SER A 53 -26.03 11.34 11.97
C SER A 53 -26.15 10.99 10.49
N LEU A 54 -26.80 11.86 9.71
CA LEU A 54 -26.89 11.66 8.25
C LEU A 54 -25.50 11.49 7.63
N TRP A 55 -24.50 12.23 8.11
CA TRP A 55 -23.12 12.11 7.66
C TRP A 55 -22.52 10.73 7.97
N ARG A 56 -22.76 10.18 9.16
CA ARG A 56 -22.32 8.82 9.50
C ARG A 56 -23.04 7.77 8.66
N ILE A 57 -24.36 7.90 8.47
CA ILE A 57 -25.14 6.96 7.67
C ILE A 57 -24.67 6.98 6.21
N ALA A 58 -24.45 8.17 5.64
CA ALA A 58 -23.89 8.37 4.31
C ALA A 58 -22.52 7.68 4.15
N ALA A 59 -21.61 7.88 5.10
CA ALA A 59 -20.28 7.25 5.09
C ALA A 59 -20.36 5.71 5.20
N LEU A 60 -21.31 5.18 5.96
CA LEU A 60 -21.49 3.74 6.14
C LEU A 60 -22.13 3.07 4.92
N THR A 61 -23.02 3.77 4.23
CA THR A 61 -23.77 3.23 3.08
C THR A 61 -23.11 3.55 1.74
N GLY A 62 -22.12 4.44 1.72
CA GLY A 62 -21.48 4.93 0.51
C GLY A 62 -22.35 5.88 -0.32
N ILE A 63 -23.51 6.31 0.20
CA ILE A 63 -24.39 7.27 -0.46
C ILE A 63 -23.91 8.67 -0.10
N ASP A 64 -23.68 9.51 -1.11
CA ASP A 64 -23.33 10.92 -0.88
C ASP A 64 -24.39 11.63 -0.02
N LEU A 65 -23.94 12.49 0.90
CA LEU A 65 -24.82 13.13 1.89
C LEU A 65 -25.93 13.95 1.23
N GLU A 66 -25.63 14.69 0.16
CA GLU A 66 -26.63 15.52 -0.53
C GLU A 66 -27.64 14.64 -1.28
N THR A 67 -27.17 13.55 -1.86
CA THR A 67 -28.04 12.55 -2.50
C THR A 67 -28.97 11.88 -1.48
N LEU A 68 -28.43 11.48 -0.33
CA LEU A 68 -29.19 10.88 0.76
C LEU A 68 -30.28 11.82 1.27
N ARG A 69 -29.97 13.12 1.38
CA ARG A 69 -30.92 14.17 1.73
C ARG A 69 -32.03 14.34 0.70
N ALA A 70 -31.66 14.44 -0.57
CA ALA A 70 -32.61 14.59 -1.67
C ALA A 70 -33.59 13.40 -1.74
N MET A 71 -33.09 12.18 -1.55
CA MET A 71 -33.90 10.95 -1.54
C MET A 71 -34.91 10.90 -0.38
N ASN A 72 -34.62 11.59 0.73
CA ASN A 72 -35.43 11.60 1.93
C ASN A 72 -36.18 12.92 2.16
N ASN A 73 -36.13 13.85 1.19
CA ASN A 73 -36.69 15.21 1.29
C ASN A 73 -36.21 15.98 2.53
N LEU A 74 -34.93 15.83 2.91
CA LEU A 74 -34.32 16.51 4.06
C LEU A 74 -33.54 17.74 3.61
N GLY A 75 -33.86 18.91 4.16
CA GLY A 75 -33.15 20.18 3.94
C GLY A 75 -31.87 20.29 4.80
N PRO A 76 -31.00 21.31 4.57
CA PRO A 76 -29.67 21.47 5.17
C PRO A 76 -29.62 21.49 6.70
N ASP A 77 -30.68 21.98 7.32
CA ASP A 77 -30.80 22.17 8.77
C ASP A 77 -31.65 21.07 9.44
N ASP A 78 -32.14 20.10 8.67
CA ASP A 78 -32.95 19.01 9.21
C ASP A 78 -32.09 18.02 10.00
N VAL A 79 -32.57 17.69 11.19
CA VAL A 79 -31.92 16.79 12.14
C VAL A 79 -32.70 15.48 12.18
N ILE A 80 -31.99 14.36 11.99
CA ILE A 80 -32.56 13.02 12.17
C ILE A 80 -32.53 12.62 13.65
N THR A 81 -33.53 11.84 14.05
CA THR A 81 -33.69 11.32 15.39
C THR A 81 -33.69 9.79 15.40
N PRO A 82 -33.26 9.14 16.49
CA PRO A 82 -33.29 7.69 16.59
C PRO A 82 -34.71 7.15 16.40
N GLY A 83 -34.85 6.17 15.50
CA GLY A 83 -36.12 5.60 15.06
C GLY A 83 -36.63 6.12 13.71
N ASP A 84 -36.02 7.18 13.16
CA ASP A 84 -36.38 7.68 11.84
C ASP A 84 -36.02 6.66 10.74
N GLU A 85 -36.86 6.59 9.71
CA GLU A 85 -36.62 5.75 8.54
C GLU A 85 -35.92 6.54 7.44
N ILE A 86 -34.70 6.15 7.11
CA ILE A 86 -33.90 6.71 6.03
C ILE A 86 -33.96 5.75 4.85
N PHE A 87 -34.55 6.20 3.76
CA PHE A 87 -34.56 5.50 2.49
C PHE A 87 -33.18 5.56 1.84
N LEU A 88 -32.58 4.39 1.66
CA LEU A 88 -31.26 4.23 1.06
C LEU A 88 -31.32 3.83 -0.42
N GLY A 89 -32.48 3.38 -0.90
CA GLY A 89 -32.66 3.03 -2.31
C GLY A 89 -33.53 1.79 -2.50
N VAL A 90 -33.48 1.23 -3.71
CA VAL A 90 -34.15 -0.03 -4.05
C VAL A 90 -33.13 -1.09 -4.43
N GLY A 91 -33.11 -2.22 -3.73
CA GLY A 91 -32.40 -3.43 -4.10
C GLY A 91 -33.34 -4.35 -4.88
N GLY A 92 -32.94 -4.80 -6.07
CA GLY A 92 -33.77 -5.69 -6.89
C GLY A 92 -34.08 -7.01 -6.16
N PRO A 93 -35.25 -7.63 -6.40
CA PRO A 93 -35.60 -8.89 -5.76
C PRO A 93 -34.61 -9.99 -6.19
N ALA A 94 -34.19 -10.81 -5.23
CA ALA A 94 -33.44 -12.03 -5.48
C ALA A 94 -34.18 -12.87 -6.54
N ALA A 95 -33.54 -13.09 -7.68
CA ALA A 95 -34.16 -13.76 -8.82
C ALA A 95 -34.45 -15.25 -8.50
N THR A 96 -35.73 -15.62 -8.42
CA THR A 96 -36.18 -17.00 -8.62
C THR A 96 -36.65 -17.20 -10.07
N PRO A 97 -36.24 -18.28 -10.77
CA PRO A 97 -36.66 -18.52 -12.15
C PRO A 97 -37.98 -19.30 -12.17
N GLN A 98 -39.07 -18.71 -12.67
CA GLN A 98 -40.17 -19.50 -13.21
C GLN A 98 -40.99 -18.75 -14.26
N GLY A 99 -41.12 -19.37 -15.43
CA GLY A 99 -41.81 -18.82 -16.59
C GLY A 99 -43.34 -18.83 -16.51
N GLY A 100 -43.94 -18.05 -17.42
CA GLY A 100 -45.38 -18.03 -17.63
C GLY A 100 -45.86 -16.85 -18.48
N ALA A 101 -45.95 -17.07 -19.79
CA ALA A 101 -46.90 -16.51 -20.75
C ALA A 101 -47.14 -14.98 -20.85
N ALA A 102 -46.60 -14.44 -21.95
CA ALA A 102 -47.08 -13.36 -22.82
C ALA A 102 -48.39 -12.63 -22.45
N ALA A 103 -48.22 -11.37 -22.02
CA ALA A 103 -49.17 -10.29 -22.33
C ALA A 103 -48.44 -9.26 -23.19
N THR A 104 -48.92 -9.08 -24.42
CA THR A 104 -48.40 -8.10 -25.38
C THR A 104 -48.72 -6.70 -24.89
N LEU A 105 -47.75 -6.04 -24.26
CA LEU A 105 -47.77 -4.61 -24.00
C LEU A 105 -47.07 -3.89 -25.15
N THR A 106 -47.75 -2.89 -25.69
CA THR A 106 -47.26 -1.92 -26.68
C THR A 106 -45.91 -1.34 -26.22
N PRO A 107 -44.84 -1.33 -27.04
CA PRO A 107 -43.56 -0.77 -26.64
C PRO A 107 -43.70 0.74 -26.48
N THR A 108 -43.81 1.20 -25.23
CA THR A 108 -43.39 2.54 -24.84
C THR A 108 -41.94 2.68 -25.27
N PRO A 109 -41.53 3.77 -25.94
CA PRO A 109 -40.12 3.96 -26.29
C PRO A 109 -39.32 3.86 -25.00
N SER A 110 -38.38 2.90 -24.97
CA SER A 110 -37.41 2.79 -23.89
C SER A 110 -36.78 4.16 -23.71
N GLY A 111 -37.00 4.77 -22.53
CA GLY A 111 -36.10 5.80 -22.05
C GLY A 111 -34.68 5.24 -22.06
N PRO A 112 -33.64 6.09 -22.00
CA PRO A 112 -32.27 5.60 -21.94
C PRO A 112 -32.20 4.55 -20.84
N THR A 113 -31.84 3.31 -21.21
CA THR A 113 -31.51 2.27 -20.24
C THR A 113 -30.56 2.92 -19.25
N PRO A 114 -30.84 2.95 -17.93
CA PRO A 114 -29.87 3.45 -16.97
C PRO A 114 -28.60 2.65 -17.20
N THR A 115 -27.57 3.33 -17.71
CA THR A 115 -26.22 2.81 -17.80
C THR A 115 -25.86 2.42 -16.38
N VAL A 116 -25.70 1.12 -16.12
CA VAL A 116 -25.18 0.62 -14.85
C VAL A 116 -23.91 1.44 -14.58
N ALA A 117 -23.88 2.17 -13.46
CA ALA A 117 -22.69 2.91 -13.07
C ALA A 117 -21.58 1.87 -12.89
N VAL A 118 -20.67 1.78 -13.87
CA VAL A 118 -19.51 0.92 -13.78
C VAL A 118 -18.71 1.46 -12.61
N GLY A 119 -18.65 0.67 -11.54
CA GLY A 119 -17.88 1.03 -10.39
C GLY A 119 -16.40 0.85 -10.70
N TYR A 120 -15.63 1.87 -10.41
CA TYR A 120 -14.20 1.86 -10.66
C TYR A 120 -13.40 1.77 -9.35
N GLY A 121 -12.32 1.00 -9.35
CA GLY A 121 -11.31 0.94 -8.30
C GLY A 121 -9.97 1.50 -8.76
N VAL A 122 -9.02 1.50 -7.83
CA VAL A 122 -7.63 1.94 -8.02
C VAL A 122 -6.71 0.79 -7.64
N LEU A 123 -5.70 0.53 -8.47
CA LEU A 123 -4.70 -0.48 -8.21
C LEU A 123 -3.31 0.17 -8.22
N CYS A 124 -2.63 0.09 -7.09
CA CYS A 124 -1.30 0.62 -6.88
C CYS A 124 -0.30 -0.52 -6.71
N VAL A 125 0.76 -0.50 -7.50
CA VAL A 125 1.79 -1.54 -7.53
C VAL A 125 3.16 -0.95 -7.27
N ILE A 126 3.92 -1.59 -6.40
CA ILE A 126 5.26 -1.19 -6.01
C ILE A 126 6.23 -2.32 -6.35
N LEU A 127 7.34 -1.96 -7.00
CA LEU A 127 8.51 -2.83 -7.15
C LEU A 127 9.67 -2.22 -6.37
N TYR A 128 10.08 -2.88 -5.28
CA TYR A 128 11.08 -2.34 -4.34
C TYR A 128 12.29 -3.27 -4.19
N ASN A 129 13.43 -2.66 -3.86
CA ASN A 129 14.67 -3.35 -3.57
C ASN A 129 14.70 -3.71 -2.08
N ASP A 130 14.48 -4.98 -1.81
CA ASP A 130 14.41 -5.55 -0.46
C ASP A 130 15.82 -5.68 0.14
N ILE A 131 16.38 -4.59 0.64
CA ILE A 131 17.81 -4.52 1.00
C ILE A 131 18.13 -5.49 2.15
N ASN A 132 17.18 -5.71 3.06
CA ASN A 132 17.39 -6.51 4.26
C ASN A 132 16.94 -7.98 4.09
N GLY A 133 16.14 -8.29 3.07
CA GLY A 133 15.70 -9.64 2.72
C GLY A 133 14.54 -10.17 3.55
N ASP A 134 13.73 -9.30 4.13
CA ASP A 134 12.60 -9.69 4.96
C ASP A 134 11.28 -9.83 4.19
N SER A 135 11.30 -9.63 2.86
CA SER A 135 10.16 -9.76 1.96
C SER A 135 9.01 -8.78 2.29
N MET A 136 9.27 -7.71 3.03
CA MET A 136 8.29 -6.65 3.34
C MET A 136 8.82 -5.30 2.87
N ARG A 137 7.93 -4.44 2.36
CA ARG A 137 8.29 -3.09 1.95
C ARG A 137 8.57 -2.22 3.18
N GLN A 138 9.74 -1.57 3.23
CA GLN A 138 10.00 -0.45 4.15
C GLN A 138 10.18 0.89 3.42
N GLU A 139 10.06 2.00 4.16
CA GLU A 139 10.13 3.36 3.60
C GLU A 139 11.53 3.72 3.10
N GLU A 140 12.56 3.17 3.75
CA GLU A 140 13.97 3.36 3.39
C GLU A 140 14.39 2.52 2.17
N GLU A 141 13.53 1.62 1.69
CA GLU A 141 13.84 0.74 0.57
C GLU A 141 13.55 1.40 -0.78
N PRO A 142 14.56 1.48 -1.67
CA PRO A 142 14.40 2.17 -2.93
C PRO A 142 13.58 1.34 -3.92
N PHE A 143 12.86 2.03 -4.81
CA PHE A 143 12.18 1.40 -5.94
C PHE A 143 13.17 0.82 -6.96
N ILE A 144 12.77 -0.27 -7.63
CA ILE A 144 13.55 -0.88 -8.72
C ILE A 144 13.07 -0.31 -10.06
N PRO A 145 13.93 0.39 -10.83
CA PRO A 145 13.59 0.85 -12.18
C PRO A 145 13.79 -0.26 -13.22
N GLN A 146 13.24 -0.06 -14.42
CA GLN A 146 13.33 -0.97 -15.58
C GLN A 146 12.72 -2.37 -15.37
N GLY A 147 11.91 -2.54 -14.32
CA GLY A 147 10.99 -3.67 -14.21
C GLY A 147 9.73 -3.44 -15.04
N VAL A 148 8.93 -4.48 -15.23
CA VAL A 148 7.65 -4.41 -15.95
C VAL A 148 6.53 -4.87 -15.04
N ILE A 149 5.45 -4.08 -14.93
CA ILE A 149 4.22 -4.44 -14.24
C ILE A 149 3.18 -4.76 -15.30
N SER A 150 2.58 -5.94 -15.22
CA SER A 150 1.47 -6.38 -16.07
C SER A 150 0.24 -6.62 -15.22
N ILE A 151 -0.88 -5.99 -15.59
CA ILE A 151 -2.17 -6.13 -14.91
C ILE A 151 -3.16 -6.67 -15.92
N THR A 152 -3.76 -7.82 -15.63
CA THR A 152 -4.74 -8.45 -16.52
C THR A 152 -5.98 -8.84 -15.73
N ARG A 153 -7.17 -8.47 -16.22
CA ARG A 153 -8.43 -8.93 -15.65
C ARG A 153 -8.71 -10.37 -16.08
N ALA A 154 -9.25 -11.19 -15.19
CA ALA A 154 -9.46 -12.63 -15.41
C ALA A 154 -10.36 -12.97 -16.61
N ASP A 155 -11.26 -12.06 -17.00
CA ASP A 155 -12.12 -12.19 -18.18
C ASP A 155 -11.41 -11.81 -19.50
N GLY A 156 -10.17 -11.30 -19.43
CA GLY A 156 -9.39 -10.80 -20.56
C GLY A 156 -9.84 -9.45 -21.11
N GLY A 157 -10.81 -8.78 -20.49
CA GLY A 157 -11.37 -7.52 -20.96
C GLY A 157 -10.50 -6.29 -20.67
N PHE A 158 -9.49 -6.43 -19.81
CA PHE A 158 -8.54 -5.38 -19.48
C PHE A 158 -7.12 -5.97 -19.37
N SER A 159 -6.15 -5.31 -20.01
CA SER A 159 -4.73 -5.62 -19.88
C SER A 159 -3.90 -4.35 -20.00
N LEU A 160 -2.98 -4.13 -19.06
CA LEU A 160 -2.09 -2.97 -19.02
C LEU A 160 -0.67 -3.43 -18.71
N GLU A 161 0.32 -2.82 -19.36
CA GLU A 161 1.73 -3.00 -19.07
C GLU A 161 2.38 -1.64 -18.77
N HIS A 162 3.25 -1.59 -17.77
CA HIS A 162 3.96 -0.40 -17.36
C HIS A 162 5.41 -0.70 -16.99
N GLU A 163 6.35 0.11 -17.45
CA GLU A 163 7.77 0.00 -17.06
C GLU A 163 8.06 0.88 -15.84
N THR A 164 8.72 0.34 -14.82
CA THR A 164 9.07 1.09 -13.62
C THR A 164 10.19 2.09 -13.92
N LEU A 165 10.10 3.31 -13.37
CA LEU A 165 11.06 4.38 -13.63
C LEU A 165 11.84 4.76 -12.36
N SER A 166 13.08 5.21 -12.54
CA SER A 166 13.93 5.65 -11.43
C SER A 166 13.36 6.90 -10.75
N GLY A 167 13.16 6.84 -9.44
CA GLY A 167 12.74 8.00 -8.64
C GLY A 167 11.25 8.35 -8.74
N LEU A 168 10.45 7.58 -9.48
CA LEU A 168 8.99 7.62 -9.35
C LEU A 168 8.54 6.75 -8.17
N GLU A 169 7.46 7.19 -7.55
CA GLU A 169 6.75 6.46 -6.50
C GLU A 169 5.95 5.28 -7.07
N HIS A 170 5.05 4.72 -6.27
CA HIS A 170 4.17 3.61 -6.66
C HIS A 170 3.45 3.88 -7.98
N PHE A 171 3.33 2.86 -8.83
CA PHE A 171 2.52 2.95 -10.04
C PHE A 171 1.06 2.72 -9.69
N CYS A 172 0.21 3.74 -9.81
CA CYS A 172 -1.23 3.60 -9.64
C CYS A 172 -1.94 3.75 -10.98
N THR A 173 -2.88 2.86 -11.23
CA THR A 173 -3.85 2.97 -12.31
C THR A 173 -5.23 3.12 -11.70
N GLU A 174 -5.88 4.20 -12.09
CA GLU A 174 -7.20 4.60 -11.62
C GLU A 174 -8.27 4.16 -12.62
N GLU A 175 -9.54 4.33 -12.26
CA GLU A 175 -10.68 4.08 -13.15
C GLU A 175 -10.72 2.65 -13.72
N ILE A 176 -10.28 1.65 -12.93
CA ILE A 176 -10.32 0.23 -13.32
C ILE A 176 -11.66 -0.37 -12.92
N GLU A 177 -12.38 -1.01 -13.84
CA GLU A 177 -13.66 -1.67 -13.53
C GLU A 177 -13.53 -2.73 -12.42
N GLU A 178 -14.63 -3.04 -11.73
CA GLU A 178 -14.65 -4.15 -10.77
C GLU A 178 -14.29 -5.50 -11.41
N GLY A 179 -13.67 -6.38 -10.62
CA GLY A 179 -13.37 -7.75 -11.05
C GLY A 179 -12.13 -8.37 -10.43
N GLU A 180 -11.80 -9.57 -10.88
CA GLU A 180 -10.59 -10.29 -10.49
C GLU A 180 -9.43 -9.91 -11.41
N TYR A 181 -8.33 -9.44 -10.82
CA TYR A 181 -7.12 -9.04 -11.52
C TYR A 181 -5.95 -9.91 -11.13
N THR A 182 -5.16 -10.32 -12.11
CA THR A 182 -3.84 -10.90 -11.91
C THR A 182 -2.80 -9.83 -12.21
N VAL A 183 -1.96 -9.55 -11.23
CA VAL A 183 -0.87 -8.58 -11.31
C VAL A 183 0.43 -9.33 -11.27
N THR A 184 1.28 -9.11 -12.28
CA THR A 184 2.60 -9.73 -12.39
C THR A 184 3.68 -8.67 -12.51
N ALA A 185 4.75 -8.80 -11.74
CA ALA A 185 5.95 -7.99 -11.85
C ALA A 185 7.07 -8.81 -12.50
N ALA A 186 7.72 -8.26 -13.52
CA ALA A 186 8.94 -8.78 -14.11
C ALA A 186 10.13 -7.94 -13.62
N LEU A 187 11.16 -8.62 -13.13
CA LEU A 187 12.36 -7.98 -12.63
C LEU A 187 13.34 -7.66 -13.78
N PRO A 188 14.07 -6.53 -13.71
CA PRO A 188 15.17 -6.27 -14.61
C PRO A 188 16.33 -7.26 -14.39
N GLU A 189 17.27 -7.27 -15.32
CA GLU A 189 18.49 -8.08 -15.17
C GLU A 189 19.25 -7.73 -13.89
N GLY A 190 19.82 -8.75 -13.26
CA GLY A 190 20.63 -8.56 -12.06
C GLY A 190 19.83 -8.43 -10.77
N PHE A 191 18.53 -8.71 -10.76
CA PHE A 191 17.71 -8.83 -9.56
C PHE A 191 17.18 -10.26 -9.37
N ASN A 192 17.05 -10.68 -8.12
CA ASN A 192 16.43 -11.95 -7.72
C ASN A 192 15.20 -11.67 -6.85
N PRO A 193 14.05 -12.33 -7.10
CA PRO A 193 12.85 -12.08 -6.33
C PRO A 193 13.00 -12.51 -4.87
N THR A 194 12.48 -11.69 -3.96
CA THR A 194 12.32 -12.03 -2.54
C THR A 194 10.86 -12.23 -2.16
N THR A 195 9.92 -11.78 -3.00
CA THR A 195 8.48 -12.07 -2.88
C THR A 195 7.97 -12.87 -4.08
N ALA A 196 6.72 -13.35 -4.00
CA ALA A 196 6.02 -13.85 -5.18
C ALA A 196 5.81 -12.70 -6.18
N LEU A 197 6.19 -12.90 -7.44
CA LEU A 197 6.07 -11.89 -8.50
C LEU A 197 4.69 -11.86 -9.18
N THR A 198 3.77 -12.71 -8.74
CA THR A 198 2.40 -12.74 -9.24
C THR A 198 1.45 -12.75 -8.05
N SER A 199 0.41 -11.92 -8.12
CA SER A 199 -0.63 -11.83 -7.10
C SER A 199 -2.00 -11.62 -7.76
N THR A 200 -3.04 -12.10 -7.11
CA THR A 200 -4.43 -11.96 -7.55
C THR A 200 -5.18 -11.05 -6.59
N VAL A 201 -5.98 -10.12 -7.11
CA VAL A 201 -6.75 -9.17 -6.32
C VAL A 201 -8.17 -9.05 -6.88
N HIS A 202 -9.15 -9.13 -5.99
CA HIS A 202 -10.53 -8.75 -6.30
C HIS A 202 -10.69 -7.26 -6.03
N LEU A 203 -11.10 -6.50 -7.05
CA LEU A 203 -11.41 -5.09 -6.95
C LEU A 203 -12.92 -4.89 -6.97
N ASN A 204 -13.46 -4.31 -5.90
CA ASN A 204 -14.82 -3.78 -5.89
C ASN A 204 -14.81 -2.29 -6.29
N PRO A 205 -15.97 -1.72 -6.64
CA PRO A 205 -16.12 -0.28 -6.84
C PRO A 205 -15.64 0.54 -5.65
N GLY A 206 -14.75 1.52 -5.90
CA GLY A 206 -14.17 2.39 -4.88
C GLY A 206 -12.99 1.77 -4.10
N ASP A 207 -12.66 0.50 -4.33
CA ASP A 207 -11.51 -0.12 -3.67
C ASP A 207 -10.20 0.53 -4.13
N THR A 208 -9.26 0.66 -3.20
CA THR A 208 -7.86 0.95 -3.52
C THR A 208 -7.01 -0.21 -3.01
N ALA A 209 -6.41 -0.95 -3.93
CA ALA A 209 -5.55 -2.08 -3.62
C ALA A 209 -4.07 -1.71 -3.77
N TYR A 210 -3.25 -2.13 -2.81
CA TYR A 210 -1.80 -1.96 -2.82
C TYR A 210 -1.12 -3.32 -2.90
N LEU A 211 -0.27 -3.50 -3.90
CA LEU A 211 0.52 -4.72 -4.10
C LEU A 211 2.00 -4.41 -4.14
N ASP A 212 2.74 -5.12 -3.30
CA ASP A 212 4.18 -4.93 -3.14
C ASP A 212 4.95 -6.14 -3.68
N PHE A 213 5.94 -5.88 -4.53
CA PHE A 213 6.82 -6.87 -5.12
C PHE A 213 8.27 -6.55 -4.75
N GLY A 214 8.92 -7.46 -4.03
CA GLY A 214 10.28 -7.30 -3.52
C GLY A 214 11.30 -8.12 -4.31
N ALA A 215 12.47 -7.54 -4.52
CA ALA A 215 13.62 -8.24 -5.07
C ALA A 215 14.94 -7.68 -4.55
N GLN A 216 16.01 -8.47 -4.64
CA GLN A 216 17.37 -8.07 -4.26
C GLN A 216 18.31 -8.06 -5.46
N ALA A 217 19.25 -7.11 -5.44
CA ALA A 217 20.36 -7.11 -6.40
C ALA A 217 21.17 -8.42 -6.27
N SER A 218 21.28 -9.15 -7.38
CA SER A 218 22.13 -10.31 -7.53
C SER A 218 23.59 -9.95 -7.27
N ALA A 219 24.32 -10.85 -6.59
CA ALA A 219 25.75 -10.69 -6.30
C ALA A 219 26.64 -10.43 -7.54
N LYS A 220 26.14 -10.72 -8.76
CA LYS A 220 26.83 -10.44 -10.03
C LYS A 220 27.02 -8.93 -10.29
N VAL A 221 26.18 -8.06 -9.71
CA VAL A 221 26.21 -6.59 -9.92
C VAL A 221 27.15 -5.88 -8.93
N ILE A 222 27.43 -6.46 -7.76
CA ILE A 222 28.38 -5.87 -6.79
C ILE A 222 29.81 -5.76 -7.38
N ALA A 223 30.10 -6.54 -8.42
CA ALA A 223 31.38 -6.51 -9.13
C ALA A 223 31.54 -5.31 -10.10
N GLU A 224 30.51 -4.50 -10.35
CA GLU A 224 30.53 -3.48 -11.41
C GLU A 224 30.39 -2.03 -10.92
N THR A 225 30.40 -1.81 -9.61
CA THR A 225 30.80 -0.48 -9.09
C THR A 225 32.25 -0.24 -9.54
N PRO A 226 32.56 0.81 -10.32
CA PRO A 226 33.95 1.20 -10.51
C PRO A 226 34.43 1.67 -9.15
N VAL A 227 35.10 0.79 -8.42
CA VAL A 227 35.99 1.19 -7.34
C VAL A 227 36.86 2.27 -7.99
N PRO A 228 36.85 3.52 -7.49
CA PRO A 228 37.87 4.45 -7.96
C PRO A 228 39.17 3.74 -7.62
N GLU A 229 39.92 3.32 -8.65
CA GLU A 229 41.28 2.86 -8.50
C GLU A 229 42.06 4.05 -7.94
N GLY A 230 41.97 4.23 -6.62
CA GLY A 230 42.94 4.91 -5.82
C GLY A 230 44.22 4.17 -6.13
N THR A 231 44.99 4.74 -7.05
CA THR A 231 46.35 4.36 -7.39
C THR A 231 47.17 4.54 -6.12
N GLY A 232 47.03 3.60 -5.19
CA GLY A 232 47.80 3.47 -3.97
C GLY A 232 49.10 2.73 -4.25
N ARG A 233 49.78 3.04 -5.36
CA ARG A 233 51.18 2.66 -5.51
C ARG A 233 51.98 3.54 -4.56
N SER A 234 52.11 3.09 -3.31
CA SER A 234 52.96 3.76 -2.33
C SER A 234 54.37 3.90 -2.93
N PRO A 235 54.84 5.13 -3.25
CA PRO A 235 56.14 5.33 -3.89
C PRO A 235 57.29 4.80 -3.04
N LEU A 236 57.07 4.70 -1.72
CA LEU A 236 57.97 4.06 -0.76
C LEU A 236 58.27 2.59 -1.08
N LEU A 237 57.28 1.81 -1.53
CA LEU A 237 57.49 0.39 -1.83
C LEU A 237 58.29 0.21 -3.12
N GLY A 238 58.11 1.10 -4.10
CA GLY A 238 58.93 1.14 -5.31
C GLY A 238 60.38 1.52 -5.04
N ILE A 239 60.62 2.49 -4.15
CA ILE A 239 61.97 2.89 -3.74
C ILE A 239 62.66 1.76 -2.95
N ALA A 240 61.95 1.12 -2.03
CA ALA A 240 62.47 -0.03 -1.27
C ALA A 240 62.83 -1.21 -2.18
N GLY A 241 61.97 -1.54 -3.15
CA GLY A 241 62.24 -2.57 -4.15
C GLY A 241 63.44 -2.24 -5.05
N GLY A 242 63.54 -0.98 -5.48
CA GLY A 242 64.69 -0.49 -6.25
C GLY A 242 66.02 -0.58 -5.48
N ALA A 243 66.02 -0.22 -4.21
CA ALA A 243 67.20 -0.31 -3.36
C ALA A 243 67.67 -1.77 -3.17
N LEU A 244 66.74 -2.71 -2.98
CA LEU A 244 67.04 -4.13 -2.87
C LEU A 244 67.65 -4.70 -4.16
N LEU A 245 67.11 -4.33 -5.33
CA LEU A 245 67.65 -4.73 -6.62
C LEU A 245 69.09 -4.24 -6.83
N LEU A 246 69.34 -2.95 -6.53
CA LEU A 246 70.69 -2.38 -6.65
C LEU A 246 71.69 -3.04 -5.69
N ALA A 247 71.27 -3.33 -4.46
CA ALA A 247 72.09 -4.05 -3.50
C ALA A 247 72.44 -5.47 -4.00
N GLY A 248 71.47 -6.19 -4.58
CA GLY A 248 71.69 -7.51 -5.17
C GLY A 248 72.68 -7.48 -6.34
N ILE A 249 72.55 -6.49 -7.23
CA ILE A 249 73.49 -6.30 -8.35
C ILE A 249 74.90 -6.00 -7.83
N ALA A 250 75.03 -5.11 -6.84
CA ALA A 250 76.33 -4.77 -6.26
C ALA A 250 77.01 -5.99 -5.62
N LEU A 251 76.25 -6.82 -4.89
CA LEU A 251 76.74 -8.09 -4.33
C LEU A 251 77.21 -9.07 -5.40
N ALA A 252 76.45 -9.21 -6.50
CA ALA A 252 76.82 -10.07 -7.60
C ALA A 252 78.11 -9.60 -8.29
N VAL A 253 78.25 -8.30 -8.56
CA VAL A 253 79.46 -7.71 -9.12
C VAL A 253 80.65 -7.90 -8.18
N TYR A 254 80.47 -7.66 -6.88
CA TYR A 254 81.51 -7.86 -5.88
C TYR A 254 81.99 -9.32 -5.81
N ALA A 255 81.06 -10.29 -5.83
CA ALA A 255 81.39 -11.71 -5.86
C ALA A 255 82.15 -12.12 -7.13
N VAL A 256 81.84 -11.52 -8.28
CA VAL A 256 82.57 -11.76 -9.54
C VAL A 256 83.98 -11.17 -9.48
N LEU A 257 84.16 -9.99 -8.90
CA LEU A 257 85.47 -9.36 -8.73
C LEU A 257 86.37 -10.16 -7.77
N LEU A 258 85.82 -10.67 -6.66
CA LEU A 258 86.55 -11.53 -5.71
C LEU A 258 86.97 -12.88 -6.31
N ARG A 259 86.30 -13.38 -7.35
CA ARG A 259 86.72 -14.59 -8.06
C ARG A 259 87.81 -14.34 -9.10
N ARG A 260 88.11 -13.08 -9.42
CA ARG A 260 89.06 -12.68 -10.47
C ARG A 260 90.39 -12.13 -9.93
N GLY A 261 90.51 -11.94 -8.61
CA GLY A 261 91.77 -11.65 -7.91
C GLY A 261 92.26 -12.87 -7.16
#